data_AF-A0A977L3N4-F1
#
_entry.id   AF-A0A977L3N4-F1
#
_cell.length_a   1.000
_cell.length_b   1.000
_cell.length_c   1.000
_cell.angle_alpha   90.00
_cell.angle_beta   90.00
_cell.angle_gamma   90.00
#
_symmetry.space_group_name_H-M   'P 1'
#
loop_
_entity.id
_entity.type
_entity.pdbx_description
1 polymer ?
#
loop_
_entity_poly.entity_id
_entity_poly.type
_entity_poly.pdbx_seq_one_letter_code
_entity_poly.pdbx_strand_id
1 'polypeptide(L)'
;MQTVKTAPTKDYQDYLAISLNDPQRAAGNIEMALQEKERLSGMLQLTLEDIVNARKKANNLSESAQLAYEKLAAILAQTDGQEIYSFVDLLEEFGLQINIMPSI
;
A
#
# COMPACT_ATOMS: atom_id res chain seq x y z
N MET A 1 16.38 2.07 -35.10
CA MET A 1 15.79 1.76 -33.79
C MET A 1 14.33 1.42 -34.04
N GLN A 2 13.92 0.18 -33.79
CA GLN A 2 12.51 -0.21 -33.91
C GLN A 2 11.74 0.41 -32.74
N THR A 3 10.69 1.17 -33.05
CA THR A 3 9.72 1.64 -32.07
C THR A 3 8.93 0.44 -31.57
N VAL A 4 9.27 -0.04 -30.38
CA VAL A 4 8.45 -1.01 -29.67
C VAL A 4 7.16 -0.28 -29.27
N LYS A 5 6.05 -0.56 -29.97
CA LYS A 5 4.72 -0.23 -29.47
C LYS A 5 4.40 -1.19 -28.33
N THR A 6 4.78 -0.84 -27.12
CA THR A 6 4.21 -1.49 -25.94
C THR A 6 2.76 -1.07 -25.83
N ALA A 7 1.82 -2.03 -25.82
CA ALA A 7 0.47 -1.75 -25.36
C ALA A 7 0.60 -1.29 -23.89
N PRO A 8 0.27 -0.03 -23.55
CA PRO A 8 0.59 0.47 -22.22
C PRO A 8 -0.50 0.06 -21.23
N THR A 9 -0.08 -0.20 -19.99
CA THR A 9 -0.80 -0.03 -18.72
C THR A 9 -1.97 -0.94 -18.35
N LYS A 10 -2.82 -1.42 -19.26
CA LYS A 10 -4.01 -2.20 -18.87
C LYS A 10 -3.66 -3.53 -18.17
N ASP A 11 -2.74 -4.28 -18.78
CA ASP A 11 -2.32 -5.59 -18.27
C ASP A 11 -1.57 -5.49 -16.92
N TYR A 12 -0.80 -4.42 -16.70
CA TYR A 12 -0.06 -4.23 -15.45
C TYR A 12 -0.99 -3.79 -14.30
N GLN A 13 -1.90 -2.85 -14.55
CA GLN A 13 -2.87 -2.43 -13.52
C GLN A 13 -3.86 -3.54 -13.17
N ASP A 14 -4.21 -4.39 -14.13
CA ASP A 14 -5.07 -5.55 -13.89
C ASP A 14 -4.29 -6.67 -13.19
N TYR A 15 -3.02 -6.90 -13.55
CA TYR A 15 -2.12 -7.78 -12.80
C TYR A 15 -1.94 -7.34 -11.34
N LEU A 16 -1.68 -6.05 -11.10
CA LEU A 16 -1.51 -5.49 -9.77
C LEU A 16 -2.79 -5.66 -8.95
N ALA A 17 -3.95 -5.39 -9.54
CA ALA A 17 -5.25 -5.60 -8.90
C ALA A 17 -5.50 -7.07 -8.55
N ILE A 18 -5.11 -8.03 -9.41
CA ILE A 18 -5.21 -9.46 -9.09
C ILE A 18 -4.25 -9.82 -7.96
N SER A 19 -3.00 -9.35 -8.03
CA SER A 19 -1.98 -9.65 -7.02
C SER A 19 -2.36 -9.11 -5.64
N LEU A 20 -2.84 -7.88 -5.53
CA LEU A 20 -3.15 -7.25 -4.24
C LEU A 20 -4.45 -7.75 -3.59
N ASN A 21 -5.24 -8.58 -4.30
CA ASN A 21 -6.33 -9.32 -3.68
C ASN A 21 -5.84 -10.49 -2.82
N ASP A 22 -4.63 -11.00 -3.07
CA ASP A 22 -3.97 -11.94 -2.16
C ASP A 22 -3.54 -11.19 -0.88
N PRO A 23 -4.07 -11.56 0.30
CA PRO A 23 -3.70 -10.94 1.56
C PRO A 23 -2.20 -10.97 1.85
N GLN A 24 -1.47 -12.01 1.41
CA GLN A 24 -0.02 -12.10 1.61
C GLN A 24 0.71 -11.05 0.79
N ARG A 25 0.28 -10.84 -0.45
CA ARG A 25 0.84 -9.81 -1.33
C ARG A 25 0.53 -8.41 -0.81
N ALA A 26 -0.70 -8.17 -0.39
CA ALA A 26 -1.09 -6.89 0.22
C ALA A 26 -0.25 -6.59 1.47
N ALA A 27 -0.08 -7.58 2.35
CA ALA A 27 0.73 -7.45 3.55
C ALA A 27 2.19 -7.10 3.24
N GLY A 28 2.83 -7.83 2.32
CA GLY A 28 4.22 -7.56 1.92
C GLY A 28 4.42 -6.19 1.26
N ASN A 29 3.43 -5.69 0.50
CA ASN A 29 3.50 -4.34 -0.08
C ASN A 29 3.43 -3.26 1.01
N ILE A 30 2.53 -3.41 2.00
CA ILE A 30 2.44 -2.47 3.13
C ILE A 30 3.74 -2.50 3.94
N GLU A 31 4.25 -3.68 4.25
CA GLU A 31 5.51 -3.83 5.00
C GLU A 31 6.68 -3.17 4.27
N MET A 32 6.81 -3.39 2.96
CA MET A 32 7.81 -2.72 2.12
C MET A 32 7.67 -1.20 2.17
N ALA A 33 6.46 -0.67 2.06
CA ALA A 33 6.23 0.78 2.11
C ALA A 33 6.62 1.40 3.47
N LEU A 34 6.51 0.65 4.56
CA LEU A 34 6.90 1.10 5.90
C LEU A 34 8.41 1.00 6.15
N GLN A 35 9.06 -0.01 5.57
CA GLN A 35 10.48 -0.33 5.79
C GLN A 35 11.43 0.25 4.72
N GLU A 36 10.89 0.88 3.67
CA GLU A 36 11.70 1.55 2.67
C GLU A 36 12.54 2.65 3.32
N LYS A 37 13.85 2.64 3.11
CA LYS A 37 14.80 3.56 3.75
C LYS A 37 14.66 4.98 3.23
N GLU A 38 14.34 5.12 1.95
CA GLU A 38 14.17 6.43 1.33
C GLU A 38 12.81 7.06 1.63
N ARG A 39 11.86 6.29 2.18
CA ARG A 39 10.50 6.70 2.56
C ARG A 39 9.92 7.74 1.61
N LEU A 40 9.82 7.34 0.34
CA LEU A 40 9.34 8.23 -0.70
C LEU A 40 7.99 8.81 -0.30
N SER A 41 7.87 10.13 -0.37
CA SER A 41 6.65 10.87 -0.06
C SER A 41 5.45 10.25 -0.78
N GLY A 42 4.37 10.01 -0.04
CA GLY A 42 3.15 9.38 -0.56
C GLY A 42 3.23 7.88 -0.85
N MET A 43 4.37 7.18 -0.68
CA MET A 43 4.49 5.75 -1.01
C MET A 43 3.51 4.88 -0.23
N LEU A 44 3.38 5.11 1.08
CA LEU A 44 2.40 4.41 1.91
C LEU A 44 0.96 4.69 1.45
N GLN A 45 0.64 5.94 1.14
CA GLN A 45 -0.69 6.32 0.66
C GLN A 45 -1.03 5.62 -0.67
N LEU A 46 -0.12 5.67 -1.64
CA LEU A 46 -0.28 5.00 -2.94
C LEU A 46 -0.45 3.49 -2.78
N THR A 47 0.37 2.88 -1.92
CA THR A 47 0.28 1.44 -1.64
C THR A 47 -1.09 1.04 -1.09
N LEU A 48 -1.61 1.82 -0.13
CA LEU A 48 -2.94 1.59 0.44
C LEU A 48 -4.05 1.84 -0.59
N GLU A 49 -3.91 2.86 -1.43
CA GLU A 49 -4.84 3.15 -2.52
C GLU A 49 -4.93 1.99 -3.52
N ASP A 50 -3.79 1.45 -3.93
CA ASP A 50 -3.72 0.31 -4.85
C ASP A 50 -4.43 -0.93 -4.29
N ILE A 51 -4.25 -1.22 -3.00
CA ILE A 51 -4.92 -2.33 -2.31
C ILE A 51 -6.44 -2.09 -2.25
N VAL A 52 -6.87 -0.87 -1.92
CA VAL A 52 -8.28 -0.50 -1.89
C VAL A 52 -8.92 -0.63 -3.27
N ASN A 53 -8.24 -0.15 -4.31
CA ASN A 53 -8.70 -0.24 -5.69
C ASN A 53 -8.77 -1.69 -6.17
N ALA A 54 -7.78 -2.52 -5.83
CA ALA A 54 -7.79 -3.95 -6.10
C ALA A 54 -9.00 -4.65 -5.47
N ARG A 55 -9.31 -4.34 -4.21
CA ARG A 55 -10.46 -4.89 -3.50
C ARG A 55 -11.81 -4.39 -4.02
N LYS A 56 -11.89 -3.12 -4.44
CA LYS A 56 -13.07 -2.58 -5.15
C LYS A 56 -13.32 -3.32 -6.45
N LYS A 57 -12.27 -3.51 -7.28
CA LYS A 57 -12.38 -4.26 -8.54
C LYS A 57 -12.85 -5.69 -8.34
N ALA A 58 -12.45 -6.33 -7.23
CA ALA A 58 -12.88 -7.68 -6.87
C ALA A 58 -14.23 -7.75 -6.12
N ASN A 59 -14.91 -6.62 -5.90
CA ASN A 59 -16.16 -6.52 -5.13
C ASN A 59 -16.06 -7.13 -3.72
N ASN A 60 -14.90 -7.00 -3.06
CA ASN A 60 -14.64 -7.59 -1.73
C ASN A 60 -14.16 -6.55 -0.69
N LEU A 61 -14.29 -5.26 -0.98
CA LEU A 61 -14.05 -4.19 -0.02
C LEU A 61 -15.31 -3.93 0.80
N SER A 62 -15.22 -4.02 2.13
CA SER A 62 -16.33 -3.64 3.01
C SER A 62 -16.48 -2.13 3.10
N GLU A 63 -17.69 -1.65 3.41
CA GLU A 63 -17.94 -0.24 3.70
C GLU A 63 -17.09 0.26 4.88
N SER A 64 -16.92 -0.56 5.91
CA SER A 64 -16.06 -0.24 7.06
C SER A 64 -14.59 -0.05 6.67
N ALA A 65 -14.08 -0.87 5.75
CA ALA A 65 -12.71 -0.74 5.24
C ALA A 65 -12.55 0.51 4.38
N GLN A 66 -13.54 0.84 3.55
CA GLN A 66 -13.55 2.07 2.76
C GLN A 66 -13.51 3.31 3.66
N LEU A 67 -14.36 3.37 4.69
CA LEU A 67 -14.40 4.48 5.64
C LEU A 67 -13.10 4.60 6.45
N ALA A 68 -12.49 3.47 6.83
CA ALA A 68 -11.21 3.46 7.53
C ALA A 68 -10.09 4.01 6.63
N TYR A 69 -10.05 3.59 5.36
CA TYR A 69 -9.08 4.11 4.39
C TYR A 69 -9.26 5.60 4.16
N GLU A 70 -10.48 6.11 3.94
CA GLU A 70 -10.73 7.53 3.71
C GLU A 70 -10.26 8.40 4.87
N LYS A 71 -10.51 7.97 6.11
CA LYS A 71 -10.02 8.67 7.30
C LYS A 71 -8.50 8.70 7.35
N LEU A 72 -7.85 7.56 7.11
CA LEU A 72 -6.39 7.47 7.12
C LEU A 72 -5.77 8.29 5.97
N ALA A 73 -6.32 8.22 4.77
CA ALA A 73 -5.85 8.98 3.61
C ALA A 73 -5.92 10.49 3.84
N ALA A 74 -6.94 10.97 4.56
CA ALA A 74 -7.03 12.39 4.95
C ALA A 74 -5.92 12.81 5.93
N ILE A 75 -5.47 11.90 6.80
CA ILE A 75 -4.33 12.14 7.70
C ILE A 75 -3.03 12.12 6.90
N LEU A 76 -2.82 11.08 6.08
CA LEU A 76 -1.63 10.94 5.23
C LEU A 76 -1.45 12.14 4.29
N ALA A 77 -2.53 12.69 3.72
CA ALA A 77 -2.45 13.87 2.87
C ALA A 77 -2.00 15.14 3.61
N GLN A 78 -2.16 15.20 4.93
CA GLN A 78 -1.75 16.34 5.75
C GLN A 78 -0.33 16.20 6.28
N THR A 79 0.06 14.99 6.68
CA THR A 79 1.32 14.74 7.40
C THR A 79 2.33 13.93 6.61
N ASP A 80 1.98 13.51 5.40
CA ASP A 80 2.75 12.58 4.57
C ASP A 80 3.09 11.26 5.29
N GLY A 81 2.30 10.90 6.30
CA GLY A 81 2.53 9.71 7.12
C GLY A 81 3.68 9.83 8.12
N GLN A 82 4.19 11.04 8.40
CA GLN A 82 5.31 11.26 9.32
C GLN A 82 5.12 10.61 10.69
N GLU A 83 3.91 10.61 11.25
CA GLU A 83 3.64 9.96 12.54
C GLU A 83 3.83 8.44 12.48
N ILE A 84 3.47 7.81 11.36
CA ILE A 84 3.64 6.36 11.17
C ILE A 84 5.11 6.02 11.01
N TYR A 85 5.84 6.78 10.18
CA TYR A 85 7.27 6.56 10.00
C TYR A 85 8.08 6.82 11.27
N SER A 86 7.71 7.85 12.05
CA SER A 86 8.33 8.12 13.35
C SER A 86 8.08 6.97 14.34
N PHE A 87 6.92 6.34 14.28
CA PHE A 87 6.64 5.15 15.08
C PHE A 87 7.48 3.94 14.62
N VAL A 88 7.63 3.73 13.31
CA VAL A 88 8.52 2.70 12.76
C VAL A 88 9.97 2.92 13.23
N ASP A 89 10.48 4.15 13.12
CA ASP A 89 11.82 4.52 13.60
C ASP A 89 12.00 4.18 15.08
N LEU A 90 11.02 4.55 15.90
CA LEU A 90 11.06 4.29 17.33
C LEU A 90 11.14 2.78 17.64
N LEU A 91 10.44 1.95 16.87
CA LEU A 91 10.52 0.50 17.01
C LEU A 91 11.91 -0.02 16.62
N GLU A 92 12.51 0.49 15.56
CA GLU A 92 13.86 0.12 15.14
C GLU A 92 14.90 0.45 16.20
N GLU A 93 14.80 1.63 16.85
CA GLU A 93 15.64 2.01 18.00
C GLU A 93 15.48 1.06 19.20
N PHE A 94 14.32 0.40 19.32
CA PHE A 94 14.09 -0.65 20.32
C PHE A 94 14.55 -2.05 19.86
N GLY A 95 15.11 -2.18 18.66
CA GLY A 95 15.47 -3.47 18.06
C GLY A 95 14.25 -4.29 17.62
N LEU A 96 13.12 -3.62 17.34
CA LEU A 96 11.87 -4.21 16.90
C LEU A 96 11.59 -3.87 15.43
N GLN A 97 10.79 -4.72 14.77
CA GLN A 97 10.37 -4.52 13.38
C GLN A 97 8.86 -4.76 13.27
N ILE A 98 8.20 -3.93 12.44
CA ILE A 98 6.79 -4.16 12.08
C ILE A 98 6.71 -5.27 11.05
N ASN A 99 5.90 -6.30 11.32
CA ASN A 99 5.51 -7.33 10.36
C ASN A 99 3.99 -7.25 10.14
N ILE A 100 3.57 -7.22 8.88
CA ILE A 100 2.16 -7.25 8.48
C ILE A 100 1.84 -8.66 8.02
N MET A 101 0.80 -9.27 8.58
CA MET A 101 0.39 -10.64 8.25
C MET A 101 -1.10 -10.69 7.89
N PRO A 102 -1.52 -11.59 6.98
CA PRO A 102 -2.93 -11.86 6.75
C PRO A 102 -3.65 -12.24 8.06
N SER A 103 -4.82 -11.66 8.29
CA SER A 103 -5.74 -12.18 9.31
C SER A 103 -6.35 -13.49 8.79
N ILE A 104 -6.20 -14.54 9.59
CA ILE A 104 -6.68 -15.92 9.33
C ILE A 104 -8.18 -15.94 9.05
#